data_AF-A0A3M7M1L7-F1
#
_entry.id   AF-A0A3M7M1L7-F1
#
_cell.length_a   1.000
_cell.length_b   1.000
_cell.length_c   1.000
_cell.angle_alpha   90.00
_cell.angle_beta   90.00
_cell.angle_gamma   90.00
#
_symmetry.space_group_name_H-M   'P 1'
#
loop_
_entity.id
_entity.type
_entity.pdbx_description
1 polymer ?
#
loop_
_entity_poly.entity_id
_entity_poly.type
_entity_poly.pdbx_seq_one_letter_code
_entity_poly.pdbx_strand_id
1 'polypeptide(L)'
;MGRQVVFDLGGRKDLETYVPAIRQMIQDHVPGLRTSSDVVEILHQGGVSPESLEAVILSHSHPDHAGSPQTLPQSVKLVVGPGFKQHFVPGYPSNPSSVFNESDFEGREIIEIQFTENTKIGPIEAFDYFGDGSLQIMNLPGHAVGHIGALFRTTYDSFTFLAGDACHTPAVLRPSKGIPMPAVIPDTCIFDHHIERPCLSDE
;
A
#
# COMPACT_ATOMS: atom_id res chain seq x y z
N MET A 1 5.16 -5.18 26.49
CA MET A 1 4.03 -4.85 25.61
C MET A 1 4.57 -4.80 24.20
N GLY A 2 3.96 -5.52 23.26
CA GLY A 2 4.42 -5.56 21.87
C GLY A 2 4.03 -4.30 21.11
N ARG A 3 4.86 -3.86 20.17
CA ARG A 3 4.56 -2.78 19.22
C ARG A 3 3.54 -3.29 18.21
N GLN A 4 2.54 -2.49 17.86
CA GLN A 4 1.47 -2.90 16.94
C GLN A 4 1.41 -1.96 15.74
N VAL A 5 1.28 -2.54 14.55
CA VAL A 5 1.13 -1.81 13.31
C VAL A 5 0.05 -2.47 12.45
N VAL A 6 -0.53 -1.69 11.55
CA VAL A 6 -1.47 -2.17 10.52
C VAL A 6 -0.84 -1.96 9.15
N PHE A 7 -1.03 -2.91 8.24
CA PHE A 7 -0.60 -2.81 6.85
C PHE A 7 -1.83 -2.62 5.95
N ASP A 8 -1.93 -1.45 5.33
CA ASP A 8 -3.09 -0.93 4.58
C ASP A 8 -4.38 -0.73 5.42
N LEU A 9 -5.25 0.17 4.94
CA LEU A 9 -6.54 0.52 5.54
C LEU A 9 -7.75 0.14 4.68
N GLY A 10 -7.53 -0.55 3.57
CA GLY A 10 -8.60 -0.96 2.67
C GLY A 10 -9.28 0.24 2.00
N GLY A 11 -10.51 0.01 1.51
CA GLY A 11 -11.39 1.06 1.00
C GLY A 11 -12.14 1.79 2.11
N ARG A 12 -12.58 3.03 1.82
CA ARG A 12 -13.47 3.77 2.72
C ARG A 12 -14.88 3.20 2.70
N LYS A 13 -15.56 3.25 3.85
CA LYS A 13 -16.99 2.94 3.99
C LYS A 13 -17.87 4.09 3.53
N ASP A 14 -17.45 5.30 3.87
CA ASP A 14 -18.06 6.59 3.59
C ASP A 14 -17.53 7.16 2.26
N LEU A 15 -17.94 6.55 1.14
CA LEU A 15 -17.42 6.90 -0.19
C LEU A 15 -17.58 8.40 -0.54
N GLU A 16 -18.56 9.08 0.05
CA GLU A 16 -18.80 10.50 -0.12
C GLU A 16 -17.71 11.41 0.46
N THR A 17 -16.88 10.91 1.39
CA THR A 17 -15.78 11.66 2.03
C THR A 17 -14.45 11.53 1.29
N TYR A 18 -14.39 10.72 0.24
CA TYR A 18 -13.29 10.79 -0.71
C TYR A 18 -13.22 12.19 -1.34
N VAL A 19 -12.00 12.60 -1.69
CA VAL A 19 -11.75 13.80 -2.47
C VAL A 19 -12.48 13.74 -3.82
N PRO A 20 -12.80 14.89 -4.46
CA PRO A 20 -13.55 14.92 -5.71
C PRO A 20 -12.98 14.02 -6.81
N ALA A 21 -11.65 13.98 -6.97
CA ALA A 21 -10.99 13.15 -7.99
C ALA A 21 -11.27 11.65 -7.81
N ILE A 22 -11.19 11.14 -6.58
CA ILE A 22 -11.44 9.73 -6.29
C ILE A 22 -12.93 9.39 -6.41
N ARG A 23 -13.83 10.29 -5.98
CA ARG A 23 -15.27 10.08 -6.16
C ARG A 23 -15.65 9.96 -7.63
N GLN A 24 -15.09 10.83 -8.48
CA GLN A 24 -15.31 10.76 -9.92
C GLN A 24 -14.78 9.44 -10.50
N MET A 25 -13.56 9.05 -10.13
CA MET A 25 -12.97 7.78 -10.56
C MET A 25 -13.85 6.58 -10.20
N ILE A 26 -14.33 6.49 -8.95
CA ILE A 26 -15.20 5.40 -8.49
C ILE A 26 -16.53 5.38 -9.26
N GLN A 27 -17.14 6.55 -9.49
CA GLN A 27 -18.38 6.67 -10.26
C GLN A 27 -18.21 6.17 -11.70
N ASP A 28 -17.08 6.47 -12.33
CA ASP A 28 -16.83 6.14 -13.74
C ASP A 28 -16.41 4.68 -13.95
N HIS A 29 -15.61 4.10 -13.03
CA HIS A 29 -14.92 2.83 -13.25
C HIS A 29 -15.37 1.68 -12.36
N VAL A 30 -15.93 1.98 -11.17
CA VAL A 30 -16.30 0.96 -10.18
C VAL A 30 -17.74 1.16 -9.72
N PRO A 31 -18.71 1.16 -10.65
CA PRO A 31 -20.11 1.40 -10.31
C PRO A 31 -20.61 0.32 -9.35
N GLY A 32 -21.19 0.77 -8.23
CA GLY A 32 -21.73 -0.12 -7.21
C GLY A 32 -20.72 -0.64 -6.20
N LEU A 33 -19.51 -0.05 -6.11
CA LEU A 33 -18.60 -0.25 -4.98
C LEU A 33 -19.36 -0.07 -3.66
N ARG A 34 -19.22 -1.04 -2.76
CA ARG A 34 -19.80 -1.02 -1.43
C ARG A 34 -18.80 -1.58 -0.44
N THR A 35 -18.48 -0.78 0.57
CA THR A 35 -17.63 -1.17 1.68
C THR A 35 -18.50 -1.23 2.92
N SER A 36 -18.68 -2.40 3.51
CA SER A 36 -19.58 -2.58 4.67
C SER A 36 -18.95 -2.14 5.99
N SER A 37 -17.62 -2.26 6.08
CA SER A 37 -16.82 -1.90 7.25
C SER A 37 -15.48 -1.33 6.82
N ASP A 38 -15.05 -0.29 7.52
CA ASP A 38 -13.66 0.19 7.40
C ASP A 38 -12.73 -0.59 8.34
N VAL A 39 -11.43 -0.40 8.18
CA VAL A 39 -10.43 -1.12 8.99
C VAL A 39 -10.52 -0.78 10.47
N VAL A 40 -10.94 0.43 10.85
CA VAL A 40 -11.10 0.81 12.26
C VAL A 40 -12.23 0.01 12.92
N GLU A 41 -13.35 -0.20 12.21
CA GLU A 41 -14.43 -1.08 12.65
C GLU A 41 -13.97 -2.54 12.75
N ILE A 42 -13.20 -3.02 11.76
CA ILE A 42 -12.66 -4.39 11.75
C ILE A 42 -11.71 -4.63 12.94
N LEU A 43 -10.84 -3.65 13.25
CA LEU A 43 -9.94 -3.72 14.40
C LEU A 43 -10.71 -3.86 15.70
N HIS A 44 -11.72 -3.01 15.93
CA HIS A 44 -12.58 -3.09 17.10
C HIS A 44 -13.31 -4.43 17.21
N GLN A 45 -13.86 -4.95 16.11
CA GLN A 45 -14.51 -6.26 16.08
C GLN A 45 -13.53 -7.40 16.41
N GLY A 46 -12.27 -7.26 16.02
CA GLY A 46 -11.18 -8.17 16.36
C GLY A 46 -10.61 -7.99 17.77
N GLY A 47 -11.14 -7.06 18.57
CA GLY A 47 -10.65 -6.77 19.93
C GLY A 47 -9.34 -5.99 19.97
N VAL A 48 -8.95 -5.34 18.87
CA VAL A 48 -7.78 -4.46 18.79
C VAL A 48 -8.24 -3.01 18.88
N SER A 49 -7.71 -2.28 19.86
CA SER A 49 -7.98 -0.85 20.02
C SER A 49 -7.07 -0.03 19.10
N PRO A 50 -7.60 0.87 18.25
CA PRO A 50 -6.80 1.77 17.41
C PRO A 50 -5.80 2.63 18.21
N GLU A 51 -6.10 2.94 19.47
CA GLU A 51 -5.22 3.67 20.39
C GLU A 51 -3.94 2.90 20.75
N SER A 52 -3.94 1.58 20.58
CA SER A 52 -2.76 0.74 20.81
C SER A 52 -1.83 0.65 19.60
N LEU A 53 -2.23 1.18 18.45
CA LEU A 53 -1.43 1.18 17.24
C LEU A 53 -0.31 2.22 17.32
N GLU A 54 0.89 1.80 16.96
CA GLU A 54 2.02 2.69 16.79
C GLU A 54 1.99 3.36 15.42
N ALA A 55 1.64 2.61 14.38
CA ALA A 55 1.63 3.09 13.01
C ALA A 55 0.68 2.32 12.09
N VAL A 56 0.32 2.97 10.99
CA VAL A 56 -0.18 2.33 9.79
C VAL A 56 0.88 2.43 8.70
N ILE A 57 1.16 1.32 8.02
CA ILE A 57 2.05 1.23 6.87
C ILE A 57 1.16 1.15 5.64
N LEU A 58 1.20 2.17 4.78
CA LEU A 58 0.51 2.12 3.50
C LEU A 58 1.46 1.54 2.45
N SER A 59 1.04 0.46 1.82
CA SER A 59 1.72 -0.11 0.67
C SER A 59 1.84 0.93 -0.44
N HIS A 60 0.78 1.69 -0.70
CA HIS A 60 0.75 2.82 -1.63
C HIS A 60 -0.54 3.66 -1.49
N SER A 61 -0.70 4.65 -2.36
CA SER A 61 -1.72 5.70 -2.25
C SER A 61 -3.07 5.42 -2.92
N HIS A 62 -3.31 4.21 -3.44
CA HIS A 62 -4.60 3.91 -4.07
C HIS A 62 -5.74 3.84 -3.04
N PRO A 63 -6.97 4.22 -3.45
CA PRO A 63 -8.06 4.46 -2.51
C PRO A 63 -8.55 3.20 -1.79
N ASP A 64 -8.31 2.02 -2.34
CA ASP A 64 -8.61 0.70 -1.77
C ASP A 64 -7.50 0.14 -0.86
N HIS A 65 -6.40 0.89 -0.69
CA HIS A 65 -5.33 0.60 0.26
C HIS A 65 -5.20 1.70 1.32
N ALA A 66 -5.33 2.96 0.90
CA ALA A 66 -5.11 4.12 1.75
C ALA A 66 -6.21 4.34 2.80
N GLY A 67 -7.45 3.88 2.54
CA GLY A 67 -8.60 4.06 3.42
C GLY A 67 -8.78 5.51 3.88
N SER A 68 -9.11 5.68 5.16
CA SER A 68 -9.28 6.98 5.83
C SER A 68 -8.32 7.13 7.01
N PRO A 69 -7.04 7.54 6.82
CA PRO A 69 -6.12 7.75 7.93
C PRO A 69 -6.66 8.71 8.98
N GLN A 70 -7.51 9.68 8.62
CA GLN A 70 -8.18 10.60 9.55
C GLN A 70 -9.05 9.90 10.63
N THR A 71 -9.45 8.65 10.44
CA THR A 71 -10.27 7.89 11.40
C THR A 71 -9.45 7.27 12.54
N LEU A 72 -8.12 7.23 12.41
CA LEU A 72 -7.21 6.73 13.43
C LEU A 72 -6.82 7.84 14.41
N PRO A 73 -6.49 7.53 15.68
CA PRO A 73 -5.93 8.50 16.61
C PRO A 73 -4.71 9.21 16.02
N GLN A 74 -4.56 10.52 16.23
CA GLN A 74 -3.45 11.32 15.67
C GLN A 74 -2.06 10.82 16.07
N SER A 75 -1.96 10.06 17.17
CA SER A 75 -0.72 9.43 17.63
C SER A 75 -0.22 8.29 16.74
N VAL A 76 -1.09 7.67 15.94
CA VAL A 76 -0.72 6.57 15.03
C VAL A 76 0.09 7.14 13.87
N LYS A 77 1.32 6.70 13.65
CA LYS A 77 2.15 7.26 12.57
C LYS A 77 1.69 6.77 11.20
N LEU A 78 1.90 7.58 10.16
CA LEU A 78 1.68 7.18 8.78
C LEU A 78 3.02 6.85 8.13
N VAL A 79 3.29 5.56 7.91
CA VAL A 79 4.52 5.06 7.28
C VAL A 79 4.26 4.82 5.80
N VAL A 80 5.09 5.43 4.96
CA VAL A 80 4.93 5.47 3.50
C VAL A 80 6.28 5.32 2.81
N GLY A 81 6.26 4.92 1.54
CA GLY A 81 7.48 4.77 0.74
C GLY A 81 8.01 6.07 0.12
N PRO A 82 9.18 5.98 -0.55
CA PRO A 82 9.89 7.12 -1.12
C PRO A 82 9.04 7.97 -2.07
N GLY A 83 9.15 9.29 -1.97
CA GLY A 83 8.47 10.26 -2.82
C GLY A 83 7.04 10.60 -2.36
N PHE A 84 6.50 9.95 -1.33
CA PHE A 84 5.12 10.18 -0.91
C PHE A 84 4.86 11.65 -0.55
N LYS A 85 5.66 12.27 0.32
CA LYS A 85 5.42 13.65 0.77
C LYS A 85 5.45 14.64 -0.39
N GLN A 86 6.39 14.45 -1.32
CA GLN A 86 6.51 15.31 -2.49
C GLN A 86 5.27 15.27 -3.38
N HIS A 87 4.61 14.12 -3.51
CA HIS A 87 3.50 13.94 -4.45
C HIS A 87 2.12 14.14 -3.82
N PHE A 88 1.97 13.84 -2.53
CA PHE A 88 0.65 13.73 -1.89
C PHE A 88 0.39 14.76 -0.79
N VAL A 89 1.42 15.52 -0.38
CA VAL A 89 1.30 16.57 0.65
C VAL A 89 1.57 17.95 0.01
N PRO A 90 0.68 18.94 0.16
CA PRO A 90 -0.54 18.93 0.96
C PRO A 90 -1.72 18.18 0.32
N GLY A 91 -2.70 17.79 1.14
CA GLY A 91 -3.94 17.16 0.70
C GLY A 91 -4.99 18.15 0.21
N TYR A 92 -6.16 17.66 -0.19
CA TYR A 92 -7.35 18.46 -0.48
C TYR A 92 -7.90 19.10 0.81
N PRO A 93 -8.30 20.39 0.83
CA PRO A 93 -8.50 21.27 -0.33
C PRO A 93 -7.28 22.10 -0.74
N SER A 94 -6.22 22.14 0.05
CA SER A 94 -4.99 22.92 -0.24
C SER A 94 -4.36 22.54 -1.59
N ASN A 95 -4.41 21.26 -1.96
CA ASN A 95 -4.14 20.77 -3.31
C ASN A 95 -5.43 20.21 -3.94
N PRO A 96 -6.07 20.94 -4.88
CA PRO A 96 -7.29 20.50 -5.54
C PRO A 96 -7.17 19.19 -6.35
N SER A 97 -5.94 18.81 -6.73
CA SER A 97 -5.66 17.58 -7.48
C SER A 97 -5.26 16.39 -6.60
N SER A 98 -5.19 16.58 -5.27
CA SER A 98 -4.77 15.52 -4.37
C SER A 98 -5.76 14.37 -4.32
N VAL A 99 -5.23 13.16 -4.16
CA VAL A 99 -5.98 11.93 -3.90
C VAL A 99 -6.21 11.68 -2.40
N PHE A 100 -5.62 12.51 -1.53
CA PHE A 100 -5.81 12.49 -0.08
C PHE A 100 -6.53 13.74 0.42
N ASN A 101 -7.26 13.62 1.53
CA ASN A 101 -7.72 14.79 2.27
C ASN A 101 -6.57 15.32 3.14
N GLU A 102 -6.51 16.62 3.36
CA GLU A 102 -5.53 17.24 4.27
C GLU A 102 -5.70 16.73 5.71
N SER A 103 -6.92 16.42 6.11
CA SER A 103 -7.26 15.77 7.39
C SER A 103 -6.70 14.36 7.54
N ASP A 104 -6.32 13.67 6.46
CA ASP A 104 -5.64 12.38 6.56
C ASP A 104 -4.22 12.53 7.17
N PHE A 105 -3.65 13.74 7.12
CA PHE A 105 -2.32 14.08 7.62
C PHE A 105 -2.33 14.94 8.90
N GLU A 106 -3.46 15.58 9.22
CA GLU A 106 -3.54 16.61 10.26
C GLU A 106 -3.17 16.07 11.66
N GLY A 107 -2.16 16.69 12.27
CA GLY A 107 -1.68 16.33 13.61
C GLY A 107 -0.92 15.00 13.69
N ARG A 108 -0.69 14.34 12.55
CA ARG A 108 -0.05 13.02 12.47
C ARG A 108 1.39 13.12 11.96
N GLU A 109 2.28 12.29 12.50
CA GLU A 109 3.63 12.13 11.96
C GLU A 109 3.60 11.26 10.69
N ILE A 110 4.15 11.78 9.59
CA ILE A 110 4.39 11.01 8.35
C ILE A 110 5.86 10.60 8.30
N ILE A 111 6.11 9.29 8.33
CA ILE A 111 7.44 8.69 8.17
C ILE A 111 7.57 8.20 6.73
N GLU A 112 8.42 8.88 5.95
CA GLU A 112 8.74 8.48 4.59
C GLU A 112 10.07 7.71 4.56
N ILE A 113 10.01 6.41 4.25
CA ILE A 113 11.19 5.54 4.25
C ILE A 113 12.10 5.88 3.06
N GLN A 114 13.42 6.00 3.30
CA GLN A 114 14.42 6.42 2.29
C GLN A 114 15.39 5.31 1.87
N PHE A 115 15.30 4.09 2.45
CA PHE A 115 16.13 2.92 2.12
C PHE A 115 17.65 3.17 2.03
N THR A 116 18.20 4.01 2.91
CA THR A 116 19.61 4.43 2.85
C THR A 116 20.62 3.48 3.50
N GLU A 117 20.15 2.48 4.24
CA GLU A 117 20.99 1.62 5.09
C GLU A 117 21.73 0.51 4.32
N ASN A 118 21.60 0.45 2.99
CA ASN A 118 22.12 -0.62 2.13
C ASN A 118 21.69 -2.05 2.54
N THR A 119 20.72 -2.18 3.45
CA THR A 119 20.13 -3.45 3.86
C THR A 119 19.30 -4.01 2.71
N LYS A 120 19.54 -5.28 2.36
CA LYS A 120 18.80 -5.98 1.31
C LYS A 120 18.38 -7.37 1.75
N ILE A 121 17.22 -7.80 1.28
CA ILE A 121 16.76 -9.19 1.37
C ILE A 121 16.59 -9.69 -0.06
N GLY A 122 17.47 -10.61 -0.47
CA GLY A 122 17.67 -10.89 -1.89
C GLY A 122 18.15 -9.63 -2.62
N PRO A 123 17.57 -9.30 -3.79
CA PRO A 123 17.93 -8.08 -4.53
C PRO A 123 17.23 -6.81 -4.02
N ILE A 124 16.25 -6.94 -3.12
CA ILE A 124 15.33 -5.87 -2.73
C ILE A 124 15.86 -5.11 -1.51
N GLU A 125 15.84 -3.78 -1.56
CA GLU A 125 16.16 -2.91 -0.43
C GLU A 125 15.13 -3.08 0.69
N ALA A 126 15.63 -3.18 1.92
CA ALA A 126 14.81 -3.43 3.10
C ALA A 126 15.13 -2.42 4.21
N PHE A 127 14.12 -2.13 5.03
CA PHE A 127 14.24 -1.29 6.21
C PHE A 127 13.62 -2.02 7.41
N ASP A 128 14.43 -2.25 8.45
CA ASP A 128 13.97 -2.93 9.67
C ASP A 128 13.20 -1.94 10.55
N TYR A 129 11.88 -1.98 10.46
CA TYR A 129 11.01 -1.02 11.14
C TYR A 129 11.07 -1.15 12.67
N PHE A 130 11.26 -2.38 13.16
CA PHE A 130 11.32 -2.64 14.60
C PHE A 130 12.74 -2.65 15.15
N GLY A 131 13.75 -2.86 14.31
CA GLY A 131 15.16 -2.97 14.67
C GLY A 131 15.54 -4.33 15.27
N ASP A 132 14.63 -5.30 15.25
CA ASP A 132 14.81 -6.67 15.79
C ASP A 132 14.66 -7.76 14.71
N GLY A 133 14.54 -7.34 13.45
CA GLY A 133 14.36 -8.19 12.28
C GLY A 133 12.98 -8.81 12.13
N SER A 134 11.99 -8.45 12.95
CA SER A 134 10.64 -9.05 12.88
C SER A 134 9.74 -8.43 11.79
N LEU A 135 10.00 -7.18 11.39
CA LEU A 135 9.27 -6.49 10.33
C LEU A 135 10.22 -5.71 9.42
N GLN A 136 10.32 -6.17 8.17
CA GLN A 136 11.13 -5.56 7.13
C GLN A 136 10.20 -4.89 6.12
N ILE A 137 10.26 -3.57 6.02
CA ILE A 137 9.61 -2.83 4.94
C ILE A 137 10.47 -2.99 3.70
N MET A 138 9.87 -3.34 2.57
CA MET A 138 10.54 -3.71 1.32
C MET A 138 10.28 -2.65 0.26
N ASN A 139 11.33 -2.16 -0.42
CA ASN A 139 11.19 -1.19 -1.51
C ASN A 139 10.71 -1.90 -2.79
N LEU A 140 9.47 -1.64 -3.23
CA LEU A 140 8.84 -2.32 -4.36
C LEU A 140 8.37 -1.31 -5.43
N PRO A 141 9.28 -0.50 -6.00
CA PRO A 141 8.90 0.51 -6.97
C PRO A 141 8.29 -0.13 -8.23
N GLY A 142 7.29 0.53 -8.80
CA GLY A 142 6.62 0.06 -10.03
C GLY A 142 5.19 0.56 -10.08
N HIS A 143 4.27 -0.17 -9.44
CA HIS A 143 2.82 0.05 -9.49
C HIS A 143 2.39 1.48 -9.16
N ALA A 144 2.96 2.09 -8.12
CA ALA A 144 2.62 3.43 -7.67
C ALA A 144 3.82 4.15 -7.06
N VAL A 145 3.75 5.48 -6.97
CA VAL A 145 4.75 6.30 -6.27
C VAL A 145 4.86 5.85 -4.82
N GLY A 146 6.09 5.54 -4.39
CA GLY A 146 6.36 5.11 -3.03
C GLY A 146 5.79 3.74 -2.68
N HIS A 147 5.57 2.87 -3.67
CA HIS A 147 5.08 1.52 -3.40
C HIS A 147 6.08 0.70 -2.56
N ILE A 148 5.58 0.13 -1.47
CA ILE A 148 6.31 -0.68 -0.51
C ILE A 148 5.55 -1.97 -0.17
N GLY A 149 6.30 -2.99 0.24
CA GLY A 149 5.76 -4.21 0.84
C GLY A 149 6.23 -4.39 2.28
N ALA A 150 5.73 -5.42 2.94
CA ALA A 150 6.16 -5.81 4.28
C ALA A 150 6.46 -7.31 4.34
N LEU A 151 7.69 -7.66 4.71
CA LEU A 151 8.09 -9.02 5.04
C LEU A 151 8.14 -9.15 6.57
N PHE A 152 7.25 -9.97 7.13
CA PHE A 152 7.16 -10.16 8.57
C PHE A 152 7.50 -11.60 8.96
N ARG A 153 8.33 -11.72 10.00
CA ARG A 153 8.74 -13.00 10.58
C ARG A 153 7.63 -13.49 11.52
N THR A 154 6.97 -14.59 11.17
CA THR A 154 5.83 -15.15 11.92
C THR A 154 6.23 -16.17 12.98
N THR A 155 7.34 -16.88 12.77
CA THR A 155 7.97 -17.78 13.75
C THR A 155 9.48 -17.65 13.67
N TYR A 156 10.24 -18.56 14.28
CA TYR A 156 11.71 -18.50 14.20
C TYR A 156 12.24 -18.58 12.76
N ASP A 157 11.60 -19.39 11.90
CA ASP A 157 12.05 -19.69 10.55
C ASP A 157 10.99 -19.47 9.45
N SER A 158 9.80 -18.98 9.80
CA SER A 158 8.74 -18.66 8.84
C SER A 158 8.51 -17.17 8.66
N PHE A 159 8.17 -16.79 7.43
CA PHE A 159 7.89 -15.43 7.03
C PHE A 159 6.60 -15.37 6.21
N THR A 160 5.93 -14.23 6.27
CA THR A 160 4.86 -13.89 5.35
C THR A 160 5.21 -12.56 4.70
N PHE A 161 4.92 -12.45 3.40
CA PHE A 161 5.19 -11.25 2.61
C PHE A 161 3.89 -10.63 2.13
N LEU A 162 3.62 -9.39 2.54
CA LEU A 162 2.54 -8.55 2.03
C LEU A 162 3.12 -7.70 0.91
N ALA A 163 2.86 -8.11 -0.32
CA ALA A 163 3.40 -7.45 -1.50
C ALA A 163 2.58 -6.23 -1.93
N GLY A 164 1.43 -5.97 -1.30
CA GLY A 164 0.44 -5.02 -1.82
C GLY A 164 0.16 -5.29 -3.30
N ASP A 165 0.08 -4.22 -4.08
CA ASP A 165 -0.15 -4.31 -5.52
C ASP A 165 1.07 -4.61 -6.39
N ALA A 166 2.22 -4.97 -5.80
CA ALA A 166 3.33 -5.50 -6.61
C ALA A 166 2.93 -6.81 -7.33
N CYS A 167 1.88 -7.49 -6.84
CA CYS A 167 1.29 -8.65 -7.51
C CYS A 167 -0.20 -8.82 -7.14
N HIS A 168 -1.11 -8.42 -8.03
CA HIS A 168 -2.56 -8.55 -7.80
C HIS A 168 -3.07 -10.00 -7.74
N THR A 169 -2.41 -10.92 -8.45
CA THR A 169 -2.88 -12.31 -8.55
C THR A 169 -1.71 -13.28 -8.74
N PRO A 170 -1.76 -14.50 -8.17
CA PRO A 170 -0.73 -15.53 -8.40
C PRO A 170 -0.45 -15.81 -9.88
N ALA A 171 -1.39 -15.52 -10.79
CA ALA A 171 -1.20 -15.65 -12.23
C ALA A 171 -0.10 -14.72 -12.77
N VAL A 172 0.19 -13.61 -12.10
CA VAL A 172 1.30 -12.70 -12.44
C VAL A 172 2.65 -13.33 -12.12
N LEU A 173 2.74 -14.13 -11.05
CA LEU A 173 3.99 -14.75 -10.61
C LEU A 173 4.23 -16.14 -11.19
N ARG A 174 3.16 -16.87 -11.53
CA ARG A 174 3.26 -18.24 -12.02
C ARG A 174 2.37 -18.45 -13.23
N PRO A 175 2.96 -18.81 -14.39
CA PRO A 175 2.22 -19.46 -15.45
C PRO A 175 1.46 -20.66 -14.90
N SER A 176 0.22 -20.86 -15.32
CA SER A 176 -0.55 -22.05 -14.98
C SER A 176 -0.72 -22.94 -16.22
N LYS A 177 -1.11 -24.21 -16.05
CA LYS A 177 -1.44 -25.07 -17.19
C LYS A 177 -2.57 -24.49 -18.07
N GLY A 178 -3.45 -23.65 -17.51
CA GLY A 178 -4.55 -23.00 -18.25
C GLY A 178 -4.21 -21.62 -18.80
N ILE A 179 -3.15 -20.98 -18.30
CA ILE A 179 -2.66 -19.67 -18.75
C ILE A 179 -1.12 -19.75 -18.77
N PRO A 180 -0.52 -20.43 -19.77
CA PRO A 180 0.92 -20.42 -19.93
C PRO A 180 1.38 -19.03 -20.32
N MET A 181 2.55 -18.60 -19.83
CA MET A 181 3.23 -17.46 -20.44
C MET A 181 3.54 -17.82 -21.89
N PRO A 182 3.27 -16.91 -22.85
CA PRO A 182 3.61 -17.17 -24.23
C PRO A 182 5.13 -17.32 -24.35
N ALA A 183 5.59 -18.36 -25.06
CA ALA A 183 7.02 -18.60 -25.27
C ALA A 183 7.71 -17.46 -26.04
N VAL A 184 6.91 -16.67 -26.77
CA VAL A 184 7.31 -15.49 -27.51
C VAL A 184 6.21 -14.45 -27.34
N ILE A 185 6.54 -13.24 -26.89
CA ILE A 185 5.62 -12.12 -26.95
C ILE A 185 5.62 -11.60 -28.39
N PRO A 186 4.51 -11.66 -29.14
CA PRO A 186 4.51 -11.20 -30.53
C PRO A 186 4.80 -9.70 -30.61
N ASP A 187 5.48 -9.26 -31.66
CA ASP A 187 5.72 -7.82 -31.93
C ASP A 187 4.41 -7.02 -32.10
N THR A 188 3.28 -7.72 -32.30
CA THR A 188 1.93 -7.15 -32.38
C THR A 188 1.24 -7.00 -31.03
N CYS A 189 1.87 -7.40 -29.92
CA CYS A 189 1.30 -7.23 -28.59
C CYS A 189 1.27 -5.73 -28.25
N ILE A 190 0.06 -5.17 -28.18
CA ILE A 190 -0.14 -3.81 -27.72
C ILE A 190 -0.15 -3.86 -26.19
N PHE A 191 0.96 -3.45 -25.58
CA PHE A 191 1.01 -3.28 -24.14
C PHE A 191 0.12 -2.12 -23.69
N ASP A 192 -0.39 -2.20 -22.47
CA ASP A 192 -0.99 -1.03 -21.85
C ASP A 192 0.06 0.09 -21.83
N HIS A 193 -0.29 1.29 -22.30
CA HIS A 193 0.59 2.45 -22.24
C HIS A 193 1.08 2.80 -20.82
N HIS A 194 0.42 2.31 -19.78
CA HIS A 194 0.86 2.41 -18.40
C HIS A 194 1.83 1.29 -17.97
N ILE A 195 1.88 0.19 -18.71
CA ILE A 195 2.72 -0.99 -18.44
C ILE A 195 3.34 -1.46 -19.77
N GLU A 196 4.25 -0.63 -20.32
CA GLU A 196 4.81 -0.83 -21.66
C GLU A 196 5.69 -2.09 -21.81
N ARG A 197 6.03 -2.75 -20.69
CA ARG A 197 6.80 -4.00 -20.66
C ARG A 197 6.28 -4.89 -19.52
N PRO A 198 6.09 -6.20 -19.73
CA PRO A 198 5.86 -7.12 -18.63
C PRO A 198 7.09 -7.13 -17.72
N CYS A 199 6.88 -7.30 -16.41
CA CYS A 199 7.99 -7.49 -15.47
C CYS A 199 8.90 -8.59 -16.01
N LEU A 200 10.16 -8.26 -16.26
CA LEU A 200 11.16 -9.23 -16.67
C LEU A 200 11.32 -10.20 -15.50
N SER A 201 10.94 -11.47 -15.71
CA SER A 201 11.49 -12.55 -14.91
C SER A 201 12.92 -12.75 -15.42
N ASP A 202 13.87 -11.98 -14.90
CA ASP A 202 15.28 -12.21 -15.20
C ASP A 202 15.67 -13.62 -14.74
N GLU A 203 16.39 -14.32 -15.61
CA GLU A 203 17.10 -15.58 -15.32
C GLU A 203 18.20 -15.39 -14.27
#